data_AF-X1EJ98-F1
#
_entry.id   AF-X1EJ98-F1
#
_cell.length_a   1.000
_cell.length_b   1.000
_cell.length_c   1.000
_cell.angle_alpha   90.00
_cell.angle_beta   90.00
_cell.angle_gamma   90.00
#
_symmetry.space_group_name_H-M   'P 1'
#
loop_
_entity.id
_entity.type
_entity.pdbx_description
1 polymer ?
#
loop_
_entity_poly.entity_id
_entity_poly.type
_entity_poly.pdbx_seq_one_letter_code
_entity_poly.pdbx_strand_id
1 'polypeptide(L)'
;RDFIDYKILMASNRVANSVNDLTDWPKAEYVLYDAEQDAKKDNLKIKEKRKAYKTFNALTSTEMRNVLKLMGKKSANSSDTLIENTLAEILDDNPKSFNDVIDQPDFKLRVFVEDLININSLRIRGGHYMFGDSAIGHDLDSTLIYLKDPKNQDIVLSLKSKLKASKK
;
A
#
# COMPACT_ATOMS: atom_id res chain seq x y z
N ARG A 1 28.17 23.79 29.35
CA ARG A 1 27.53 25.07 28.95
C ARG A 1 26.87 24.86 27.60
N ASP A 2 27.65 24.37 26.63
CA ASP A 2 27.24 24.04 25.26
C ASP A 2 25.99 23.16 25.12
N PHE A 3 25.78 22.15 25.97
CA PHE A 3 24.56 21.31 25.91
C PHE A 3 23.27 22.06 26.29
N ILE A 4 23.37 23.02 27.21
CA ILE A 4 22.22 23.83 27.63
C ILE A 4 21.91 24.85 26.54
N ASP A 5 22.95 25.48 25.99
CA ASP A 5 22.82 26.44 24.89
C ASP A 5 22.24 25.77 23.64
N TYR A 6 22.66 24.53 23.32
CA TYR A 6 22.08 23.70 22.26
C TYR A 6 20.58 23.41 22.48
N LYS A 7 20.17 23.07 23.71
CA LYS A 7 18.74 22.85 24.03
C LYS A 7 17.91 24.13 23.96
N ILE A 8 18.49 25.28 24.33
CA ILE A 8 17.83 26.59 24.21
C ILE A 8 17.62 26.94 22.74
N LEU A 9 18.62 26.67 21.89
CA LEU A 9 18.52 26.86 20.45
C LEU A 9 17.45 25.97 19.83
N MET A 10 17.37 24.68 20.22
CA MET A 10 16.33 23.77 19.74
C MET A 10 14.90 24.14 20.15
N ALA A 11 14.73 24.86 21.26
CA ALA A 11 13.43 25.30 21.76
C ALA A 11 12.98 26.64 21.14
N SER A 12 13.85 27.33 20.41
CA SER A 12 13.57 28.66 19.86
C SER A 12 12.75 28.59 18.57
N ASN A 13 11.66 29.37 18.50
CA ASN A 13 10.82 29.49 17.30
C ASN A 13 11.51 30.17 16.09
N ARG A 14 12.76 30.59 16.25
CA ARG A 14 13.57 31.23 15.19
C ARG A 14 14.62 30.30 14.59
N VAL A 15 14.79 29.09 15.13
CA VAL A 15 15.81 28.14 14.70
C VAL A 15 15.12 26.83 14.31
N ALA A 16 15.21 26.45 13.05
CA ALA A 16 14.72 25.15 12.59
C ALA A 16 15.73 24.05 12.94
N ASN A 17 15.22 22.92 13.43
CA ASN A 17 16.05 21.82 13.93
C ASN A 17 16.59 20.89 12.83
N SER A 18 16.10 21.00 11.59
CA SER A 18 16.76 20.43 10.41
C SER A 18 16.33 21.16 9.14
N VAL A 19 17.14 21.03 8.08
CA VAL A 19 16.88 21.66 6.77
C VAL A 19 15.55 21.17 6.17
N ASN A 20 15.21 19.90 6.42
CA ASN A 20 13.96 19.30 5.94
C ASN A 20 12.70 19.77 6.70
N ASP A 21 12.84 20.34 7.89
CA ASP A 21 11.71 20.81 8.71
C ASP A 21 11.44 22.32 8.52
N LEU A 22 12.17 22.98 7.61
CA LEU A 22 12.04 24.42 7.33
C LEU A 22 10.62 24.80 6.87
N THR A 23 9.93 23.87 6.22
CA THR A 23 8.54 24.05 5.75
C THR A 23 7.55 24.19 6.91
N ASP A 24 7.82 23.55 8.05
CA ASP A 24 6.95 23.61 9.23
C ASP A 24 7.25 24.83 10.12
N TRP A 25 8.35 25.56 9.85
CA TRP A 25 8.84 26.68 10.66
C TRP A 25 8.97 27.96 9.83
N PRO A 26 7.85 28.61 9.45
CA PRO A 26 7.84 29.77 8.56
C PRO A 26 8.53 31.03 9.14
N LYS A 27 8.84 31.04 10.44
CA LYS A 27 9.53 32.14 11.15
C LYS A 27 10.99 31.83 11.46
N ALA A 28 11.51 30.67 11.01
CA ALA A 28 12.90 30.31 11.23
C ALA A 28 13.83 31.13 10.32
N GLU A 29 14.84 31.73 10.93
CA GLU A 29 15.87 32.54 10.24
C GLU A 29 17.20 31.78 10.17
N TYR A 30 17.40 30.78 11.04
CA TYR A 30 18.58 29.95 11.13
C TYR A 30 18.21 28.46 11.18
N VAL A 31 19.12 27.59 10.72
CA VAL A 31 18.92 26.13 10.72
C VAL A 31 20.07 25.46 11.44
N LEU A 32 19.77 24.57 12.38
CA LEU A 32 20.74 23.64 12.93
C LEU A 32 20.96 22.53 11.90
N TYR A 33 22.15 22.52 11.30
CA TYR A 33 22.56 21.47 10.38
C TYR A 33 23.27 20.36 11.16
N ASP A 34 22.64 19.19 11.22
CA ASP A 34 23.24 17.96 11.74
C ASP A 34 23.32 16.95 10.61
N ALA A 35 24.52 16.81 10.04
CA ALA A 35 24.79 15.91 8.93
C ALA A 35 24.37 14.46 9.22
N GLU A 36 24.43 13.99 10.47
CA GLU A 36 24.01 12.64 10.81
C GLU A 36 22.49 12.47 10.83
N GLN A 37 21.74 13.47 11.30
CA GLN A 37 20.29 13.41 11.35
C GLN A 37 19.65 13.54 9.97
N ASP A 38 20.16 14.44 9.14
CA ASP A 38 19.72 14.55 7.75
C ASP A 38 20.06 13.27 6.96
N ALA A 39 21.27 12.73 7.13
CA ALA A 39 21.63 11.44 6.54
C ALA A 39 20.74 10.30 7.02
N LYS A 40 20.29 10.28 8.28
CA LYS A 40 19.34 9.26 8.78
C LYS A 40 17.98 9.39 8.08
N LYS A 41 17.44 10.61 7.94
CA LYS A 41 16.16 10.86 7.25
C LYS A 41 16.23 10.45 5.77
N ASP A 42 17.31 10.79 5.08
CA ASP A 42 17.50 10.43 3.68
C ASP A 42 17.71 8.92 3.49
N ASN A 43 18.47 8.28 4.39
CA ASN A 43 18.65 6.84 4.39
C ASN A 43 17.33 6.07 4.59
N LEU A 44 16.35 6.63 5.33
CA LEU A 44 15.04 6.00 5.45
C LEU A 44 14.31 5.96 4.10
N LYS A 45 14.26 7.09 3.38
CA LYS A 45 13.66 7.16 2.02
C LYS A 45 14.37 6.21 1.05
N ILE A 46 15.70 6.15 1.10
CA ILE A 46 16.49 5.23 0.26
C ILE A 46 16.21 3.77 0.61
N LYS A 47 16.07 3.44 1.91
CA LYS A 47 15.72 2.09 2.35
C LYS A 47 14.34 1.68 1.87
N GLU A 48 13.35 2.56 1.93
CA GLU A 48 12.00 2.32 1.42
C GLU A 48 12.01 2.04 -0.08
N LYS A 49 12.71 2.87 -0.87
CA LYS A 49 12.91 2.63 -2.32
C LYS A 49 13.60 1.30 -2.57
N ARG A 50 14.71 1.03 -1.88
CA ARG A 50 15.47 -0.21 -2.05
C ARG A 50 14.64 -1.45 -1.72
N LYS A 51 13.83 -1.39 -0.66
CA LYS A 51 12.90 -2.46 -0.29
C LYS A 51 11.89 -2.69 -1.40
N ALA A 52 11.26 -1.62 -1.90
CA ALA A 52 10.27 -1.68 -2.96
C ALA A 52 10.85 -2.32 -4.24
N TYR A 53 12.02 -1.89 -4.71
CA TYR A 53 12.67 -2.47 -5.89
C TYR A 53 13.05 -3.93 -5.69
N LYS A 54 13.51 -4.31 -4.49
CA LYS A 54 13.84 -5.70 -4.18
C LYS A 54 12.60 -6.59 -4.29
N THR A 55 11.47 -6.15 -3.74
CA THR A 55 10.20 -6.88 -3.85
C THR A 55 9.68 -6.88 -5.28
N PHE A 56 9.77 -5.76 -6.01
CA PHE A 56 9.37 -5.66 -7.41
C PHE A 56 10.09 -6.69 -8.28
N ASN A 57 11.41 -6.81 -8.14
CA ASN A 57 12.22 -7.80 -8.88
C ASN A 57 11.91 -9.26 -8.51
N ALA A 58 11.32 -9.51 -7.35
CA ALA A 58 10.95 -10.86 -6.90
C ALA A 58 9.55 -11.28 -7.37
N LEU A 59 8.71 -10.33 -7.82
CA LEU A 59 7.35 -10.61 -8.26
C LEU A 59 7.33 -11.18 -9.68
N THR A 60 6.35 -12.04 -9.94
CA THR A 60 6.03 -12.48 -11.31
C THR A 60 5.10 -11.48 -12.01
N SER A 61 5.06 -11.48 -13.35
CA SER A 61 4.17 -10.57 -14.11
C SER A 61 2.67 -10.73 -13.75
N THR A 62 2.26 -11.90 -13.27
CA THR A 62 0.89 -12.12 -12.75
C THR A 62 0.68 -11.45 -11.39
N GLU A 63 1.67 -11.50 -10.50
CA GLU A 63 1.58 -10.83 -9.20
C GLU A 63 1.67 -9.31 -9.34
N MET A 64 2.49 -8.81 -10.26
CA MET A 64 2.54 -7.38 -10.60
C MET A 64 1.16 -6.87 -11.05
N ARG A 65 0.47 -7.62 -11.91
CA ARG A 65 -0.92 -7.33 -12.32
C ARG A 65 -1.86 -7.28 -11.11
N ASN A 66 -1.69 -8.18 -10.15
CA ASN A 66 -2.50 -8.22 -8.93
C ASN A 66 -2.21 -7.04 -7.99
N VAL A 67 -0.95 -6.63 -7.84
CA VAL A 67 -0.59 -5.43 -7.06
C VAL A 67 -1.22 -4.18 -7.69
N LEU A 68 -1.11 -4.00 -9.00
CA LEU A 68 -1.72 -2.86 -9.69
C LEU A 68 -3.24 -2.80 -9.51
N LYS A 69 -3.92 -3.96 -9.51
CA LYS A 69 -5.36 -4.05 -9.23
C LYS A 69 -5.70 -3.57 -7.83
N LEU A 70 -4.94 -4.01 -6.81
CA LEU A 70 -5.12 -3.58 -5.42
C LEU A 70 -4.87 -2.08 -5.24
N MET A 71 -3.97 -1.52 -6.03
CA MET A 71 -3.74 -0.07 -6.09
C MET A 71 -4.83 0.69 -6.87
N GLY A 72 -5.89 0.01 -7.33
CA GLY A 72 -7.02 0.62 -8.03
C GLY A 72 -6.74 0.99 -9.49
N LYS A 73 -5.59 0.62 -10.06
CA LYS A 73 -5.30 0.86 -11.49
C LYS A 73 -5.86 -0.28 -12.34
N LYS A 74 -6.57 0.08 -13.41
CA LYS A 74 -7.13 -0.89 -14.38
C LYS A 74 -5.98 -1.61 -15.10
N SER A 75 -5.76 -2.87 -14.73
CA SER A 75 -4.70 -3.72 -15.29
C SER A 75 -5.23 -4.88 -16.16
N ALA A 76 -6.55 -4.95 -16.36
CA ALA A 76 -7.22 -6.10 -16.98
C ALA A 76 -6.84 -6.33 -18.45
N ASN A 77 -6.57 -5.27 -19.22
CA ASN A 77 -6.26 -5.35 -20.66
C ASN A 77 -4.86 -4.85 -21.03
N SER A 78 -4.03 -4.52 -20.04
CA SER A 78 -2.67 -4.02 -20.28
C SER A 78 -1.72 -5.19 -20.60
N SER A 79 -0.82 -5.00 -21.55
CA SER A 79 0.25 -5.97 -21.80
C SER A 79 1.16 -6.09 -20.57
N ASP A 80 1.83 -7.23 -20.42
CA ASP A 80 2.72 -7.47 -19.28
C ASP A 80 3.84 -6.42 -19.22
N THR A 81 4.32 -5.96 -20.38
CA THR A 81 5.29 -4.86 -20.49
C THR A 81 4.75 -3.52 -20.00
N LEU A 82 3.48 -3.20 -20.26
CA LEU A 82 2.85 -1.98 -19.76
C LEU A 82 2.60 -2.06 -18.25
N ILE A 83 2.34 -3.26 -17.73
CA ILE A 83 2.18 -3.51 -16.29
C ILE A 83 3.49 -3.28 -15.55
N GLU A 84 4.59 -3.81 -16.06
CA GLU A 84 5.92 -3.58 -15.51
C GLU A 84 6.28 -2.09 -15.50
N ASN A 85 6.07 -1.39 -16.63
CA ASN A 85 6.35 0.04 -16.71
C ASN A 85 5.48 0.86 -15.75
N THR A 86 4.16 0.62 -15.72
CA THR A 86 3.25 1.37 -14.84
C THR A 86 3.51 1.12 -13.36
N LEU A 87 3.95 -0.09 -13.00
CA LEU A 87 4.34 -0.42 -11.63
C LEU A 87 5.70 0.21 -11.26
N ALA A 88 6.64 0.28 -12.21
CA ALA A 88 7.90 0.99 -12.03
C ALA A 88 7.69 2.50 -11.80
N GLU A 89 6.83 3.15 -12.59
CA GLU A 89 6.44 4.56 -12.40
C GLU A 89 5.87 4.81 -11.00
N ILE A 90 4.98 3.92 -10.53
CA ILE A 90 4.41 4.00 -9.18
C ILE A 90 5.50 3.86 -8.11
N LEU A 91 6.49 3.00 -8.33
CA LEU A 91 7.61 2.82 -7.41
C LEU A 91 8.46 4.08 -7.29
N ASP A 92 8.67 4.77 -8.40
CA ASP A 92 9.43 6.02 -8.46
C ASP A 92 8.69 7.17 -7.77
N ASP A 93 7.38 7.29 -8.04
CA ASP A 93 6.52 8.32 -7.48
C ASP A 93 6.24 8.11 -5.98
N ASN A 94 5.85 6.89 -5.60
CA ASN A 94 5.46 6.57 -4.23
C ASN A 94 5.84 5.13 -3.85
N PRO A 95 7.11 4.88 -3.49
CA PRO A 95 7.59 3.55 -3.10
C PRO A 95 6.92 3.04 -1.82
N LYS A 96 6.42 3.96 -0.98
CA LYS A 96 5.81 3.62 0.30
C LYS A 96 4.44 2.97 0.11
N SER A 97 3.59 3.53 -0.75
CA SER A 97 2.27 2.94 -1.03
C SER A 97 2.38 1.53 -1.61
N PHE A 98 3.39 1.28 -2.43
CA PHE A 98 3.68 -0.06 -2.95
C PHE A 98 4.08 -1.05 -1.83
N ASN A 99 5.02 -0.64 -0.96
CA ASN A 99 5.41 -1.47 0.19
C ASN A 99 4.21 -1.74 1.10
N ASP A 100 3.38 -0.74 1.37
CA ASP A 100 2.20 -0.86 2.21
C ASP A 100 1.21 -1.89 1.66
N VAL A 101 1.04 -1.98 0.33
CA VAL A 101 0.17 -2.96 -0.33
C VAL A 101 0.74 -4.37 -0.26
N ILE A 102 2.05 -4.52 -0.44
CA ILE A 102 2.72 -5.83 -0.42
C ILE A 102 2.85 -6.40 0.99
N ASP A 103 3.16 -5.54 1.96
CA ASP A 103 3.31 -5.93 3.35
C ASP A 103 1.95 -6.26 4.00
N GLN A 104 0.81 -6.01 3.33
CA GLN A 104 -0.50 -6.37 3.88
C GLN A 104 -0.65 -7.89 4.06
N PRO A 105 -1.18 -8.34 5.21
CA PRO A 105 -1.55 -9.74 5.38
C PRO A 105 -2.64 -10.11 4.38
N ASP A 106 -2.61 -11.37 3.95
CA ASP A 106 -3.65 -11.96 3.09
C ASP A 106 -3.78 -11.34 1.70
N PHE A 107 -2.70 -10.78 1.16
CA PHE A 107 -2.62 -10.23 -0.20
C PHE A 107 -3.40 -11.06 -1.23
N LYS A 108 -3.16 -12.38 -1.29
CA LYS A 108 -3.84 -13.29 -2.24
C LYS A 108 -5.36 -13.35 -2.05
N LEU A 109 -5.85 -13.29 -0.82
CA LEU A 109 -7.30 -13.28 -0.54
C LEU A 109 -7.92 -11.92 -0.87
N ARG A 110 -7.20 -10.82 -0.65
CA ARG A 110 -7.64 -9.47 -1.03
C ARG A 110 -7.78 -9.35 -2.55
N VAL A 111 -6.78 -9.85 -3.30
CA VAL A 111 -6.86 -9.97 -4.77
C VAL A 111 -8.09 -10.80 -5.17
N PHE A 112 -8.34 -11.90 -4.48
CA PHE A 112 -9.50 -12.75 -4.77
C PHE A 112 -10.84 -12.03 -4.54
N VAL A 113 -10.97 -11.28 -3.45
CA VAL A 113 -12.15 -10.45 -3.17
C VAL A 113 -12.35 -9.41 -4.27
N GLU A 114 -11.29 -8.71 -4.68
CA GLU A 114 -11.39 -7.73 -5.76
C GLU A 114 -11.74 -8.35 -7.11
N ASP A 115 -11.15 -9.50 -7.45
CA ASP A 115 -11.52 -10.25 -8.65
C ASP A 115 -13.02 -10.62 -8.64
N LEU A 116 -13.59 -10.94 -7.48
CA LEU A 116 -15.01 -11.27 -7.33
C LEU A 116 -15.94 -10.06 -7.44
N ILE A 117 -15.48 -8.88 -7.00
CA ILE A 117 -16.20 -7.61 -7.16
C ILE A 117 -16.20 -7.20 -8.62
N ASN A 118 -15.06 -7.34 -9.30
CA ASN A 118 -14.92 -7.02 -10.73
C ASN A 118 -15.85 -7.87 -11.62
N ILE A 119 -16.04 -9.15 -11.30
CA ILE A 119 -17.02 -10.01 -12.02
C ILE A 119 -18.47 -9.83 -11.53
N ASN A 120 -18.71 -8.88 -10.62
CA ASN A 120 -20.02 -8.58 -10.02
C ASN A 120 -20.64 -9.78 -9.26
N SER A 121 -19.80 -10.73 -8.82
CA SER A 121 -20.22 -11.87 -7.99
C SER A 121 -20.30 -11.49 -6.51
N LEU A 122 -19.43 -10.58 -6.07
CA LEU A 122 -19.53 -9.89 -4.78
C LEU A 122 -20.00 -8.47 -5.06
N ARG A 123 -20.99 -7.99 -4.29
CA ARG A 123 -21.54 -6.65 -4.43
C ARG A 123 -21.39 -5.89 -3.13
N ILE A 124 -20.96 -4.63 -3.22
CA ILE A 124 -20.91 -3.76 -2.05
C ILE A 124 -22.24 -3.00 -1.98
N ARG A 125 -22.99 -3.19 -0.89
CA ARG A 125 -24.25 -2.47 -0.60
C ARG A 125 -24.20 -1.89 0.79
N GLY A 126 -24.23 -0.55 0.89
CA GLY A 126 -24.20 0.14 2.19
C GLY A 126 -22.97 -0.18 3.03
N GLY A 127 -21.81 -0.43 2.40
CA GLY A 127 -20.58 -0.85 3.08
C GLY A 127 -20.46 -2.37 3.28
N HIS A 128 -21.54 -3.13 3.12
CA HIS A 128 -21.51 -4.58 3.30
C HIS A 128 -21.16 -5.32 2.01
N TYR A 129 -20.32 -6.34 2.14
CA TYR A 129 -19.97 -7.28 1.08
C TYR A 129 -21.04 -8.37 0.99
N MET A 130 -21.80 -8.36 -0.10
CA MET A 130 -22.95 -9.23 -0.32
C MET A 130 -22.64 -10.29 -1.38
N PHE A 131 -23.00 -11.54 -1.10
CA PHE A 131 -23.01 -12.62 -2.08
C PHE A 131 -24.45 -13.11 -2.29
N GLY A 132 -25.02 -12.75 -3.44
CA GLY A 132 -26.46 -12.91 -3.66
C GLY A 132 -27.24 -12.03 -2.67
N ASP A 133 -28.05 -12.65 -1.82
CA ASP A 133 -28.84 -11.97 -0.78
C ASP A 133 -28.22 -12.05 0.62
N SER A 134 -27.13 -12.82 0.81
CA SER A 134 -26.44 -12.94 2.10
C SER A 134 -25.30 -11.94 2.25
N ALA A 135 -25.24 -11.28 3.41
CA ALA A 135 -24.10 -10.47 3.82
C ALA A 135 -22.97 -11.36 4.32
N ILE A 136 -21.80 -11.26 3.68
CA ILE A 136 -20.58 -12.00 4.05
C ILE A 136 -19.76 -11.22 5.09
N GLY A 137 -19.69 -9.89 4.94
CA GLY A 137 -18.91 -9.03 5.83
C GLY A 137 -19.37 -7.59 5.78
N HIS A 138 -19.08 -6.82 6.83
CA HIS A 138 -19.34 -5.38 6.90
C HIS A 138 -18.20 -4.52 6.36
N ASP A 139 -17.02 -5.13 6.23
CA ASP A 139 -15.79 -4.50 5.74
C ASP A 139 -14.87 -5.57 5.15
N LEU A 140 -13.83 -5.15 4.45
CA LEU A 140 -12.91 -6.03 3.74
C LEU A 140 -12.25 -7.02 4.71
N ASP A 141 -11.82 -6.58 5.88
CA ASP A 141 -11.21 -7.46 6.90
C ASP A 141 -12.18 -8.50 7.47
N SER A 142 -13.43 -8.11 7.74
CA SER A 142 -14.46 -9.07 8.17
C SER A 142 -14.75 -10.12 7.09
N THR A 143 -14.72 -9.71 5.82
CA THR A 143 -14.91 -10.58 4.67
C THR A 143 -13.75 -11.56 4.52
N LEU A 144 -12.50 -11.11 4.75
CA LEU A 144 -11.32 -11.97 4.78
C LEU A 144 -11.42 -13.04 5.88
N ILE A 145 -11.84 -12.65 7.10
CA ILE A 145 -12.02 -13.58 8.21
C ILE A 145 -13.08 -14.63 7.85
N TYR A 146 -14.20 -14.20 7.27
CA TYR A 146 -15.26 -15.11 6.83
C TYR A 146 -14.77 -16.12 5.78
N LEU A 147 -13.98 -15.66 4.80
CA LEU A 147 -13.43 -16.50 3.74
C LEU A 147 -12.36 -17.48 4.23
N LYS A 148 -11.73 -17.20 5.38
CA LYS A 148 -10.77 -18.11 6.03
C LYS A 148 -11.43 -19.17 6.88
N ASP A 149 -12.65 -18.94 7.36
CA ASP A 149 -13.34 -19.87 8.23
C ASP A 149 -13.63 -21.19 7.48
N PRO A 150 -13.19 -22.35 8.00
CA PRO A 150 -13.45 -23.65 7.38
C PRO A 150 -14.95 -23.95 7.23
N LYS A 151 -15.82 -23.34 8.03
CA LYS A 151 -17.28 -23.52 7.93
C LYS A 151 -17.88 -22.90 6.67
N ASN A 152 -17.20 -21.93 6.06
CA ASN A 152 -17.70 -21.20 4.90
C ASN A 152 -17.03 -21.64 3.59
N GLN A 153 -16.33 -22.78 3.60
CA GLN A 153 -15.61 -23.28 2.43
C GLN A 153 -16.52 -23.56 1.24
N ASP A 154 -17.78 -23.97 1.45
CA ASP A 154 -18.76 -24.16 0.38
C ASP A 154 -19.02 -22.88 -0.43
N ILE A 155 -19.09 -21.73 0.26
CA ILE A 155 -19.26 -20.41 -0.37
C ILE A 155 -17.98 -20.03 -1.10
N VAL A 156 -16.81 -20.28 -0.50
CA VAL A 156 -15.50 -20.04 -1.15
C VAL A 156 -15.38 -20.87 -2.44
N LEU A 157 -15.81 -22.13 -2.42
CA LEU A 157 -15.79 -23.02 -3.58
C LEU A 157 -16.72 -22.52 -4.70
N SER A 158 -17.90 -22.04 -4.32
CA SER A 158 -18.87 -21.44 -5.23
C SER A 158 -18.32 -20.17 -5.88
N LEU A 159 -17.68 -19.30 -5.10
CA LEU A 159 -17.01 -18.08 -5.59
C LEU A 159 -15.85 -18.39 -6.54
N LYS A 160 -15.00 -19.37 -6.19
CA LYS A 160 -13.91 -19.84 -7.07
C LYS A 160 -14.45 -20.38 -8.39
N SER A 161 -15.58 -21.08 -8.37
CA SER A 161 -16.21 -21.64 -9.57
C SER A 161 -16.76 -20.54 -10.48
N LYS A 162 -17.41 -19.52 -9.92
CA LYS A 162 -17.86 -18.33 -10.67
C LYS A 162 -16.69 -17.55 -11.28
N LEU A 163 -15.59 -17.39 -10.55
CA LEU A 163 -14.39 -16.74 -11.06
C LEU A 163 -13.78 -17.51 -12.24
N LYS A 164 -13.76 -18.84 -12.18
CA LYS A 164 -13.30 -19.68 -13.30
C LYS A 164 -14.24 -19.61 -14.50
N ALA A 165 -15.55 -19.57 -14.28
CA ALA A 165 -16.53 -19.46 -15.35
C ALA A 165 -16.42 -18.13 -16.11
N SER A 166 -16.11 -17.03 -15.42
CA SER A 166 -15.93 -15.71 -16.04
C SER A 166 -14.62 -15.55 -16.81
N LYS A 167 -13.61 -16.38 -16.54
CA LYS A 167 -12.33 -16.38 -17.27
C LYS A 167 -12.36 -17.27 -18.52
N LYS A 168 -13.50 -17.91 -18.78
CA LYS A 168 -13.73 -18.81 -19.91
C LYS A 168 -14.53 -18.08 -20.98
#